data_AF-A0A401LUT0-F1
#
_entry.id   AF-A0A401LUT0-F1
#
_cell.length_a   1.000
_cell.length_b   1.000
_cell.length_c   1.000
_cell.angle_alpha   90.00
_cell.angle_beta   90.00
_cell.angle_gamma   90.00
#
_symmetry.space_group_name_H-M   'P 1'
#
loop_
_entity.id
_entity.type
_entity.pdbx_description
1 polymer ?
#
loop_
_entity_poly.entity_id
_entity_poly.type
_entity_poly.pdbx_seq_one_letter_code
_entity_poly.pdbx_strand_id
1 'polypeptide(L)'
;MSGKGETAEVTLSVRIPDFRAANTRGVDEKGITEITVLMFADEGGTEKVKVKYDILGSSLHTLSGSSDTKYFSVPVIAGRYKRIALIANAQTELANITAGSTYDALKQVEVVGRFGQEGTGTYIPMYGEHAPAGGFELKAGVSQTIAQEIPLIRMLAKVDIINPTTSGATTAAGKVYFVNSVGNGRVWVDLATYNTTASQSGYMTPTLPATSQPAVSGGHPLEGTANTASPNVITYYLNEQSAISGGSRPCIVINLAYQGREYYY
;
A
#
# COMPACT_ATOMS: atom_id res chain seq x y z
N MET A 1 39.57 3.62 19.60
CA MET A 1 38.94 4.65 18.75
C MET A 1 37.78 4.00 18.01
N SER A 2 36.53 4.36 18.32
CA SER A 2 35.34 3.84 17.65
C SER A 2 35.16 4.62 16.35
N GLY A 3 35.48 4.01 15.21
CA GLY A 3 35.43 4.68 13.91
C GLY A 3 34.00 5.02 13.54
N LYS A 4 33.69 6.30 13.37
CA LYS A 4 32.54 6.74 12.57
C LYS A 4 32.72 6.10 11.19
N GLY A 5 31.86 5.13 10.84
CA GLY A 5 31.91 4.49 9.54
C GLY A 5 31.83 5.54 8.43
N GLU A 6 32.66 5.39 7.40
CA GLU A 6 32.70 6.30 6.28
C GLU A 6 31.34 6.32 5.57
N THR A 7 30.83 7.52 5.29
CA THR A 7 29.51 7.74 4.69
C THR A 7 29.59 7.69 3.17
N ALA A 8 28.55 7.15 2.56
CA ALA A 8 28.25 7.21 1.13
C ALA A 8 26.91 7.93 0.94
N GLU A 9 26.57 8.29 -0.29
CA GLU A 9 25.24 8.81 -0.63
C GLU A 9 24.60 7.85 -1.64
N VAL A 10 23.32 7.56 -1.47
CA VAL A 10 22.59 6.73 -2.43
C VAL A 10 21.38 7.48 -2.96
N THR A 11 21.32 7.62 -4.28
CA THR A 11 20.16 8.10 -5.01
C THR A 11 19.25 6.93 -5.38
N LEU A 12 17.99 7.03 -5.01
CA LEU A 12 16.96 6.02 -5.25
C LEU A 12 15.90 6.59 -6.17
N SER A 13 15.55 5.83 -7.21
CA SER A 13 14.42 6.10 -8.10
C SER A 13 13.25 5.20 -7.75
N VAL A 14 12.12 5.81 -7.42
CA VAL A 14 10.87 5.12 -7.06
C VAL A 14 9.83 5.44 -8.12
N ARG A 15 9.18 4.39 -8.63
CA ARG A 15 8.01 4.55 -9.48
C ARG A 15 6.80 4.65 -8.57
N ILE A 16 6.18 5.82 -8.56
CA ILE A 16 4.89 6.01 -7.91
C ILE A 16 3.85 5.37 -8.84
N PRO A 17 3.04 4.43 -8.37
CA PRO A 17 1.95 3.87 -9.15
C PRO A 17 1.11 4.99 -9.71
N ASP A 18 0.83 4.93 -11.02
CA ASP A 18 -0.11 5.89 -11.60
C ASP A 18 -1.41 5.83 -10.79
N PHE A 19 -1.87 7.01 -10.37
CA PHE A 19 -3.21 7.20 -9.78
C PHE A 19 -4.28 7.11 -10.87
N ARG A 20 -3.88 6.94 -12.14
CA ARG A 20 -4.74 6.85 -13.30
C ARG A 20 -4.50 5.53 -13.99
N ALA A 21 -5.42 4.58 -13.81
CA ALA A 21 -5.63 3.67 -14.94
C ALA A 21 -6.12 4.55 -16.11
N ALA A 22 -5.60 4.33 -17.33
CA ALA A 22 -6.11 5.00 -18.51
C ALA A 22 -7.65 4.85 -18.56
N ASN A 23 -8.38 5.96 -18.68
CA ASN A 23 -9.85 6.07 -18.64
C ASN A 23 -10.53 5.97 -17.25
N THR A 24 -9.79 6.07 -16.14
CA THR A 24 -10.40 6.21 -14.80
C THR A 24 -10.30 7.65 -14.30
N ARG A 25 -11.38 8.15 -13.68
CA ARG A 25 -11.40 9.50 -13.06
C ARG A 25 -10.30 9.57 -12.00
N GLY A 26 -9.53 10.65 -12.05
CA GLY A 26 -8.41 10.92 -11.15
C GLY A 26 -8.83 10.77 -9.70
N VAL A 27 -8.04 9.99 -8.98
CA VAL A 27 -8.28 9.60 -7.59
C VAL A 27 -7.77 10.72 -6.68
N ASP A 28 -8.57 11.16 -5.71
CA ASP A 28 -8.09 12.05 -4.64
C ASP A 28 -7.44 11.21 -3.53
N GLU A 29 -6.40 10.46 -3.93
CA GLU A 29 -5.43 9.91 -3.01
C GLU A 29 -4.44 11.03 -2.74
N LYS A 30 -4.44 11.58 -1.52
CA LYS A 30 -3.33 12.41 -1.04
C LYS A 30 -2.07 11.61 -1.34
N GLY A 31 -1.21 12.11 -2.25
CA GLY A 31 -0.09 11.38 -2.80
C GLY A 31 0.92 10.90 -1.74
N ILE A 32 2.16 10.63 -2.14
CA ILE A 32 3.18 10.27 -1.15
C ILE A 32 3.48 11.49 -0.27
N THR A 33 3.09 11.42 1.00
CA THR A 33 3.38 12.45 2.02
C THR A 33 4.69 12.20 2.72
N GLU A 34 5.14 10.94 2.75
CA GLU A 34 6.39 10.51 3.35
C GLU A 34 6.82 9.14 2.78
N ILE A 35 8.12 8.83 2.88
CA ILE A 35 8.69 7.52 2.62
C ILE A 35 9.68 7.17 3.75
N THR A 36 9.44 6.06 4.45
CA THR A 36 10.46 5.40 5.27
C THR A 36 11.29 4.46 4.41
N VAL A 37 12.61 4.66 4.43
CA VAL A 37 13.63 3.84 3.76
C VAL A 37 14.27 2.95 4.82
N LEU A 38 14.18 1.63 4.61
CA LEU A 38 14.86 0.64 5.44
C LEU A 38 15.91 -0.09 4.60
N MET A 39 17.17 -0.05 5.02
CA MET A 39 18.24 -0.80 4.37
C MET A 39 18.67 -1.96 5.24
N PHE A 40 18.58 -3.16 4.69
CA PHE A 40 18.92 -4.39 5.40
C PHE A 40 20.30 -4.87 5.01
N ALA A 41 21.07 -5.32 6.00
CA ALA A 41 22.32 -6.03 5.83
C ALA A 41 22.20 -7.44 6.39
N ASP A 42 23.04 -8.36 5.90
CA ASP A 42 23.14 -9.69 6.49
C ASP A 42 23.99 -9.61 7.76
N GLU A 43 23.41 -10.02 8.89
CA GLU A 43 24.07 -10.07 10.19
C GLU A 43 23.96 -11.48 10.76
N GLY A 44 24.95 -12.32 10.45
CA GLY A 44 24.98 -13.71 10.90
C GLY A 44 23.91 -14.59 10.24
N GLY A 45 23.63 -14.37 8.95
CA GLY A 45 22.63 -15.14 8.19
C GLY A 45 21.19 -14.62 8.32
N THR A 46 20.98 -13.48 8.98
CA THR A 46 19.67 -12.84 9.12
C THR A 46 19.71 -11.42 8.57
N GLU A 47 18.76 -11.08 7.68
CA GLU A 47 18.59 -9.70 7.20
C GLU A 47 18.05 -8.81 8.32
N LYS A 48 18.84 -7.79 8.71
CA LYS A 48 18.48 -6.81 9.74
C LYS A 48 18.61 -5.39 9.23
N VAL A 49 17.73 -4.51 9.70
CA VAL A 49 17.80 -3.07 9.44
C VAL A 49 19.13 -2.55 9.96
N LYS A 50 19.96 -2.04 9.06
CA LYS A 50 21.19 -1.33 9.41
C LYS A 50 20.95 0.18 9.43
N VAL A 51 20.03 0.64 8.60
CA VAL A 51 19.74 2.06 8.38
C VAL A 51 18.24 2.26 8.22
N LYS A 52 17.71 3.30 8.87
CA LYS A 52 16.33 3.79 8.72
C LYS A 52 16.36 5.29 8.47
N TYR A 53 15.68 5.75 7.43
CA TYR A 53 15.48 7.18 7.15
C TYR A 53 14.04 7.47 6.81
N ASP A 54 13.55 8.61 7.26
CA ASP A 54 12.24 9.11 6.87
C ASP A 54 12.42 10.33 5.96
N ILE A 55 11.77 10.28 4.80
CA ILE A 55 11.84 11.28 3.74
C ILE A 55 10.48 11.91 3.60
N LEU A 56 10.40 13.23 3.73
CA LEU A 56 9.17 13.96 3.48
C LEU A 56 8.82 13.91 1.99
N GLY A 57 7.54 13.78 1.67
CA GLY A 57 7.04 13.77 0.29
C GLY A 57 7.40 15.05 -0.48
N SER A 58 7.55 16.17 0.22
CA SER A 58 8.03 17.45 -0.35
C SER A 58 9.48 17.41 -0.83
N SER A 59 10.28 16.43 -0.38
CA SER A 59 11.67 16.24 -0.79
C SER A 59 11.82 15.31 -2.01
N LEU A 60 10.70 14.80 -2.54
CA LEU A 60 10.70 13.96 -3.73
C LEU A 60 10.86 14.82 -4.99
N HIS A 61 11.86 14.48 -5.79
CA HIS A 61 12.10 15.14 -7.07
C HIS A 61 11.44 14.35 -8.21
N THR A 62 10.97 15.04 -9.24
CA THR A 62 10.39 14.37 -10.42
C THR A 62 11.50 14.11 -11.44
N LEU A 63 11.60 12.88 -11.93
CA LEU A 63 12.58 12.53 -12.96
C LEU A 63 12.19 13.19 -14.29
N SER A 64 13.17 13.83 -14.96
CA SER A 64 12.93 14.48 -16.24
C SER A 64 12.35 13.49 -17.27
N GLY A 65 11.26 13.87 -17.93
CA GLY A 65 10.58 13.02 -18.92
C GLY A 65 9.62 11.97 -18.34
N SER A 66 9.38 11.97 -17.03
CA SER A 66 8.39 11.11 -16.36
C SER A 66 7.52 11.93 -15.41
N SER A 67 6.20 11.68 -15.36
CA SER A 67 5.31 12.24 -14.34
C SER A 67 5.31 11.42 -13.05
N ASP A 68 5.57 10.11 -13.17
CA ASP A 68 5.25 9.12 -12.15
C ASP A 68 6.51 8.58 -11.45
N THR A 69 7.69 8.75 -12.06
CA THR A 69 8.97 8.39 -11.46
C THR A 69 9.48 9.55 -10.62
N LYS A 70 9.64 9.31 -9.32
CA LYS A 70 10.29 10.25 -8.40
C LYS A 70 11.65 9.73 -7.97
N TYR A 71 12.52 10.61 -7.53
CA TYR A 71 13.79 10.24 -6.94
C TYR A 71 14.09 11.08 -5.70
N PHE A 72 14.94 10.53 -4.83
CA PHE A 72 15.47 11.17 -3.65
C PHE A 72 16.83 10.55 -3.30
N SER A 73 17.61 11.24 -2.47
CA SER A 73 18.89 10.74 -1.98
C SER A 73 18.88 10.59 -0.47
N VAL A 74 19.58 9.57 0.03
CA VAL A 74 19.80 9.37 1.47
C VAL A 74 21.29 9.15 1.77
N PRO A 75 21.82 9.74 2.86
CA PRO A 75 23.18 9.44 3.32
C PRO A 75 23.21 8.06 3.94
N VAL A 76 24.17 7.21 3.60
CA VAL A 76 24.20 5.81 4.08
C VAL A 76 25.59 5.44 4.54
N ILE A 77 25.70 4.46 5.44
CA ILE A 77 27.00 3.94 5.85
C ILE A 77 27.49 2.98 4.77
N ALA A 78 28.75 3.08 4.36
CA ALA A 78 29.33 2.14 3.42
C ALA A 78 29.23 0.68 3.90
N GLY A 79 29.17 -0.26 2.96
CA GLY A 79 29.16 -1.69 3.22
C GLY A 79 28.20 -2.46 2.32
N ARG A 80 28.07 -3.75 2.63
CA ARG A 80 27.22 -4.67 1.87
C ARG A 80 25.80 -4.69 2.44
N TYR A 81 24.82 -4.58 1.56
CA TYR A 81 23.39 -4.61 1.86
C TYR A 81 22.70 -5.70 1.05
N LYS A 82 21.57 -6.19 1.57
CA LYS A 82 20.73 -7.21 0.95
C LYS A 82 19.50 -6.62 0.28
N ARG A 83 18.95 -5.55 0.88
CA ARG A 83 17.64 -5.02 0.51
C ARG A 83 17.54 -3.54 0.83
N ILE A 84 16.81 -2.82 -0.01
CA ILE A 84 16.24 -1.52 0.28
C ILE A 84 14.72 -1.71 0.25
N ALA A 85 14.04 -1.53 1.38
CA ALA A 85 12.59 -1.50 1.44
C ALA A 85 12.13 -0.05 1.55
N LEU A 86 11.16 0.31 0.71
CA LEU A 86 10.52 1.61 0.68
C LEU A 86 9.10 1.46 1.16
N ILE A 87 8.74 2.25 2.17
CA ILE A 87 7.40 2.26 2.75
C ILE A 87 6.88 3.68 2.69
N ALA A 88 5.87 3.92 1.87
CA ALA A 88 5.22 5.23 1.81
C ALA A 88 4.04 5.31 2.78
N ASN A 89 3.82 6.50 3.36
CA ASN A 89 2.65 6.83 4.18
C ASN A 89 2.37 5.81 5.30
N ALA A 90 3.38 5.42 6.08
CA ALA A 90 3.22 4.48 7.19
C ALA A 90 4.30 4.63 8.28
N GLN A 91 4.91 5.80 8.42
CA GLN A 91 5.99 6.06 9.39
C GLN A 91 5.53 5.79 10.82
N THR A 92 4.27 6.11 11.14
CA THR A 92 3.68 5.85 12.47
C THR A 92 3.62 4.35 12.76
N GLU A 93 3.16 3.57 11.81
CA GLU A 93 3.07 2.11 11.91
C GLU A 93 4.47 1.46 12.01
N LEU A 94 5.49 2.12 11.43
CA LEU A 94 6.90 1.70 11.51
C LEU A 94 7.65 2.18 12.75
N ALA A 95 7.01 2.79 13.75
CA ALA A 95 7.67 3.33 14.94
C ALA A 95 8.57 2.30 15.66
N ASN A 96 8.15 1.03 15.70
CA ASN A 96 8.87 -0.06 16.36
C ASN A 96 9.91 -0.76 15.49
N ILE A 97 10.01 -0.42 14.20
CA ILE A 97 11.08 -0.90 13.33
C ILE A 97 12.29 0.01 13.51
N THR A 98 13.33 -0.54 14.12
CA THR A 98 14.60 0.15 14.43
C THR A 98 15.80 -0.60 13.85
N ALA A 99 16.99 -0.02 13.93
CA ALA A 99 18.22 -0.76 13.65
C ALA A 99 18.27 -2.08 14.46
N GLY A 100 18.69 -3.17 13.80
CA GLY A 100 18.67 -4.53 14.33
C GLY A 100 17.34 -5.28 14.13
N SER A 101 16.24 -4.62 13.76
CA SER A 101 14.97 -5.29 13.46
C SER A 101 15.12 -6.18 12.23
N THR A 102 14.53 -7.38 12.25
CA THR A 102 14.65 -8.32 11.13
C THR A 102 13.73 -7.96 9.97
N TYR A 103 14.03 -8.46 8.78
CA TYR A 103 13.10 -8.34 7.65
C TYR A 103 11.75 -9.03 7.95
N ASP A 104 11.76 -10.15 8.67
CA ASP A 104 10.52 -10.80 9.09
C ASP A 104 9.70 -9.96 10.07
N ALA A 105 10.35 -9.14 10.92
CA ALA A 105 9.63 -8.20 11.78
C ALA A 105 8.91 -7.12 10.94
N LEU A 106 9.54 -6.62 9.87
CA LEU A 106 8.88 -5.70 8.92
C LEU A 106 7.63 -6.35 8.29
N LYS A 107 7.71 -7.63 7.90
CA LYS A 107 6.56 -8.36 7.34
C LYS A 107 5.38 -8.48 8.31
N GLN A 108 5.62 -8.34 9.62
CA GLN A 108 4.57 -8.38 10.65
C GLN A 108 4.01 -7.00 11.01
N VAL A 109 4.47 -5.91 10.40
CA VAL A 109 3.95 -4.57 10.71
C VAL A 109 2.53 -4.44 10.19
N GLU A 110 1.58 -4.32 11.12
CA GLU A 110 0.17 -4.15 10.83
C GLU A 110 -0.22 -2.68 10.72
N VAL A 111 -1.21 -2.43 9.87
CA VAL A 111 -1.92 -1.16 9.78
C VAL A 111 -3.36 -1.40 10.18
N VAL A 112 -3.89 -0.61 11.11
CA VAL A 112 -5.25 -0.75 11.65
C VAL A 112 -6.06 0.51 11.35
N GLY A 113 -7.31 0.35 10.91
CA GLY A 113 -8.25 1.47 10.81
C GLY A 113 -8.02 2.44 9.65
N ARG A 114 -7.14 2.11 8.69
CA ARG A 114 -6.81 2.97 7.53
C ARG A 114 -7.66 2.68 6.28
N PHE A 115 -8.83 2.08 6.42
CA PHE A 115 -9.77 1.81 5.33
C PHE A 115 -10.92 2.82 5.41
N GLY A 116 -11.66 3.03 4.32
CA GLY A 116 -12.71 4.05 4.33
C GLY A 116 -13.19 4.50 2.97
N GLN A 117 -14.25 5.31 2.97
CA GLN A 117 -14.78 5.95 1.78
C GLN A 117 -13.79 7.01 1.23
N GLU A 118 -13.73 7.16 -0.09
CA GLU A 118 -12.95 8.23 -0.71
C GLU A 118 -13.34 9.61 -0.17
N GLY A 119 -12.35 10.49 0.04
CA GLY A 119 -12.55 11.84 0.56
C GLY A 119 -12.57 11.96 2.09
N THR A 120 -12.57 10.85 2.85
CA THR A 120 -12.58 10.90 4.33
C THR A 120 -11.19 10.88 4.97
N GLY A 121 -10.13 11.15 4.20
CA GLY A 121 -8.79 11.45 4.74
C GLY A 121 -7.80 10.28 4.82
N THR A 122 -8.00 9.20 4.07
CA THR A 122 -7.09 8.06 4.07
C THR A 122 -5.84 8.33 3.24
N TYR A 123 -4.67 8.37 3.88
CA TYR A 123 -3.41 8.12 3.18
C TYR A 123 -3.24 6.61 3.02
N ILE A 124 -2.75 6.16 1.86
CA ILE A 124 -2.61 4.73 1.57
C ILE A 124 -1.16 4.32 1.80
N PRO A 125 -0.89 3.42 2.77
CA PRO A 125 0.40 2.76 2.89
C PRO A 125 0.77 2.03 1.61
N MET A 126 2.04 2.15 1.20
CA MET A 126 2.55 1.44 0.03
C MET A 126 3.91 0.83 0.31
N TYR A 127 4.19 -0.31 -0.32
CA TYR A 127 5.43 -1.05 -0.15
C TYR A 127 6.11 -1.33 -1.49
N GLY A 128 7.43 -1.20 -1.53
CA GLY A 128 8.25 -1.64 -2.64
C GLY A 128 9.66 -1.96 -2.17
N GLU A 129 10.42 -2.71 -2.97
CA GLU A 129 11.79 -3.06 -2.60
C GLU A 129 12.74 -3.26 -3.78
N HIS A 130 14.02 -3.05 -3.50
CA HIS A 130 15.14 -3.50 -4.32
C HIS A 130 15.94 -4.55 -3.55
N ALA A 131 15.96 -5.79 -4.04
CA ALA A 131 16.60 -6.93 -3.40
C ALA A 131 17.29 -7.86 -4.41
N PRO A 132 18.40 -7.44 -5.04
CA PRO A 132 19.10 -8.26 -6.02
C PRO A 132 19.70 -9.52 -5.38
N ALA A 133 19.79 -10.60 -6.15
CA ALA A 133 20.43 -11.84 -5.71
C ALA A 133 21.88 -11.58 -5.26
N GLY A 134 22.24 -12.04 -4.06
CA GLY A 134 23.57 -11.81 -3.49
C GLY A 134 23.78 -10.42 -2.85
N GLY A 135 22.79 -9.52 -2.91
CA GLY A 135 22.89 -8.16 -2.37
C GLY A 135 23.70 -7.21 -3.25
N PHE A 136 24.04 -6.05 -2.72
CA PHE A 136 24.80 -5.00 -3.39
C PHE A 136 25.76 -4.31 -2.40
N GLU A 137 26.80 -3.67 -2.92
CA GLU A 137 27.84 -3.01 -2.12
C GLU A 137 27.81 -1.50 -2.33
N LEU A 138 27.84 -0.75 -1.23
CA LEU A 138 27.94 0.69 -1.22
C LEU A 138 29.33 1.09 -0.71
N LYS A 139 30.03 1.91 -1.47
CA LYS A 139 31.42 2.31 -1.26
C LYS A 139 31.47 3.70 -0.64
N ALA A 140 32.34 3.86 0.34
CA ALA A 140 32.58 5.13 1.01
C ALA A 140 32.97 6.24 0.03
N GLY A 141 32.50 7.47 0.28
CA GLY A 141 32.87 8.65 -0.48
C GLY A 141 32.39 8.68 -1.94
N VAL A 142 31.57 7.71 -2.37
CA VAL A 142 31.05 7.64 -3.74
C VAL A 142 29.52 7.70 -3.69
N SER A 143 28.94 8.69 -4.38
CA SER A 143 27.49 8.71 -4.62
C SER A 143 27.12 7.58 -5.58
N GLN A 144 26.12 6.79 -5.23
CA GLN A 144 25.67 5.66 -6.05
C GLN A 144 24.19 5.78 -6.39
N THR A 145 23.84 5.44 -7.62
CA THR A 145 22.45 5.42 -8.06
C THR A 145 21.99 3.98 -8.22
N ILE A 146 20.89 3.62 -7.55
CA ILE A 146 20.19 2.37 -7.87
C ILE A 146 19.33 2.65 -9.12
N ALA A 147 19.82 2.20 -10.28
CA ALA A 147 19.19 2.49 -11.57
C ALA A 147 17.84 1.76 -11.79
N GLN A 148 17.54 0.73 -11.00
CA GLN A 148 16.26 0.04 -11.05
C GLN A 148 15.16 0.92 -10.46
N GLU A 149 14.10 1.16 -11.22
CA GLU A 149 12.87 1.74 -10.67
C GLU A 149 12.24 0.78 -9.67
N ILE A 150 12.00 1.25 -8.45
CA ILE A 150 11.31 0.47 -7.41
C ILE A 150 9.81 0.81 -7.49
N PRO A 151 8.93 -0.10 -7.92
CA PRO A 151 7.49 0.14 -7.88
C PRO A 151 6.99 0.04 -6.43
N LEU A 152 6.11 0.96 -6.05
CA LEU A 152 5.35 0.83 -4.81
C LEU A 152 4.02 0.12 -5.09
N ILE A 153 3.52 -0.65 -4.14
CA ILE A 153 2.23 -1.35 -4.26
C ILE A 153 1.37 -0.90 -3.08
N ARG A 154 0.14 -0.47 -3.38
CA ARG A 154 -0.83 -0.06 -2.37
C ARG A 154 -1.22 -1.27 -1.51
N MET A 155 -1.25 -1.08 -0.21
CA MET A 155 -1.80 -2.07 0.73
C MET A 155 -3.32 -2.22 0.58
N LEU A 156 -4.02 -1.14 0.23
CA LEU A 156 -5.48 -1.12 0.13
C LEU A 156 -5.95 -1.37 -1.29
N ALA A 157 -7.03 -2.13 -1.42
CA ALA A 157 -7.77 -2.24 -2.66
C ALA A 157 -8.82 -1.12 -2.76
N LYS A 158 -8.97 -0.56 -3.96
CA LYS A 158 -10.05 0.37 -4.29
C LYS A 158 -11.23 -0.42 -4.85
N VAL A 159 -12.40 -0.15 -4.32
CA VAL A 159 -13.68 -0.71 -4.77
C VAL A 159 -14.57 0.43 -5.23
N ASP A 160 -14.82 0.47 -6.54
CA ASP A 160 -15.81 1.37 -7.13
C ASP A 160 -17.10 0.61 -7.37
N ILE A 161 -18.20 1.10 -6.82
CA ILE A 161 -19.53 0.57 -7.08
C ILE A 161 -20.22 1.51 -8.06
N ILE A 162 -20.53 0.99 -9.23
CA ILE A 162 -21.11 1.77 -10.32
C ILE A 162 -22.52 1.25 -10.60
N ASN A 163 -23.51 2.14 -10.51
CA ASN A 163 -24.87 1.93 -10.97
C ASN A 163 -25.09 2.75 -12.25
N PRO A 164 -24.92 2.16 -13.45
CA PRO A 164 -25.06 2.90 -14.71
C PRO A 164 -26.50 3.37 -14.90
N THR A 165 -26.69 4.52 -15.54
CA THR A 165 -28.04 5.07 -15.81
C THR A 165 -28.93 4.13 -16.65
N THR A 166 -28.31 3.22 -17.41
CA THR A 166 -29.00 2.20 -18.19
C THR A 166 -29.59 1.07 -17.35
N SER A 167 -29.25 0.96 -16.06
CA SER A 167 -29.84 -0.05 -15.17
C SER A 167 -31.33 0.18 -14.92
N GLY A 168 -31.80 1.42 -15.07
CA GLY A 168 -33.15 1.85 -14.70
C GLY A 168 -33.42 1.83 -13.19
N ALA A 169 -32.43 1.47 -12.37
CA ALA A 169 -32.51 1.46 -10.91
C ALA A 169 -31.93 2.75 -10.36
N THR A 170 -32.64 3.39 -9.43
CA THR A 170 -32.10 4.48 -8.64
C THR A 170 -31.43 3.92 -7.41
N THR A 171 -30.23 4.41 -7.08
CA THR A 171 -29.62 4.10 -5.80
C THR A 171 -30.54 4.60 -4.69
N ALA A 172 -31.02 3.72 -3.82
CA ALA A 172 -31.89 4.11 -2.72
C ALA A 172 -31.13 5.06 -1.77
N ALA A 173 -31.88 5.88 -1.02
CA ALA A 173 -31.26 6.77 -0.04
C ALA A 173 -30.55 5.95 1.05
N GLY A 174 -29.22 5.98 1.01
CA GLY A 174 -28.40 5.94 2.21
C GLY A 174 -28.10 4.57 2.82
N LYS A 175 -27.37 3.70 2.11
CA LYS A 175 -26.20 2.95 2.61
C LYS A 175 -25.72 1.90 1.61
N VAL A 176 -24.40 1.75 1.48
CA VAL A 176 -23.73 0.55 0.98
C VAL A 176 -23.14 -0.18 2.17
N TYR A 177 -23.26 -1.50 2.22
CA TYR A 177 -22.74 -2.30 3.32
C TYR A 177 -21.57 -3.16 2.84
N PHE A 178 -20.47 -3.11 3.57
CA PHE A 178 -19.32 -4.00 3.40
C PHE A 178 -19.34 -5.01 4.56
N VAL A 179 -19.77 -6.23 4.26
CA VAL A 179 -19.95 -7.31 5.23
C VAL A 179 -18.65 -8.11 5.33
N ASN A 180 -18.32 -8.57 6.54
CA ASN A 180 -17.10 -9.34 6.84
C ASN A 180 -15.80 -8.67 6.40
N SER A 181 -15.78 -7.34 6.28
CA SER A 181 -14.56 -6.62 5.94
C SER A 181 -13.59 -6.62 7.11
N VAL A 182 -12.30 -6.74 6.83
CA VAL A 182 -11.24 -6.71 7.83
C VAL A 182 -10.73 -5.29 8.09
N GLY A 183 -10.45 -5.00 9.36
CA GLY A 183 -10.05 -3.68 9.85
C GLY A 183 -8.55 -3.44 9.88
N ASN A 184 -7.74 -4.49 9.71
CA ASN A 184 -6.30 -4.41 9.65
C ASN A 184 -5.74 -5.14 8.41
N GLY A 185 -4.53 -4.75 8.03
CA GLY A 185 -3.72 -5.43 7.02
C GLY A 185 -2.24 -5.25 7.32
N ARG A 186 -1.36 -5.54 6.36
CA ARG A 186 0.10 -5.39 6.51
C ARG A 186 0.64 -4.27 5.65
N VAL A 187 1.59 -3.51 6.20
CA VAL A 187 2.37 -2.55 5.42
C VAL A 187 3.11 -3.27 4.29
N TRP A 188 3.68 -4.43 4.59
CA TRP A 188 4.42 -5.26 3.65
C TRP A 188 3.48 -6.04 2.72
N VAL A 189 3.87 -6.16 1.44
CA VAL A 189 3.22 -7.04 0.46
C VAL A 189 4.23 -7.97 -0.21
N ASP A 190 3.79 -9.16 -0.62
CA ASP A 190 4.64 -10.06 -1.40
C ASP A 190 4.77 -9.63 -2.87
N LEU A 191 5.88 -8.98 -3.23
CA LEU A 191 6.09 -8.51 -4.61
C LEU A 191 6.06 -9.63 -5.65
N ALA A 192 6.44 -10.86 -5.32
CA ALA A 192 6.38 -11.95 -6.29
C ALA A 192 4.93 -12.26 -6.70
N THR A 193 3.99 -12.00 -5.79
CA THR A 193 2.56 -12.19 -6.01
C THR A 193 1.93 -11.01 -6.76
N TYR A 194 2.30 -9.75 -6.47
CA TYR A 194 1.62 -8.57 -7.05
C TYR A 194 2.39 -7.86 -8.19
N ASN A 195 3.70 -8.03 -8.28
CA ASN A 195 4.54 -7.33 -9.27
C ASN A 195 4.84 -8.24 -10.47
N THR A 196 3.79 -8.71 -11.15
CA THR A 196 3.92 -9.60 -12.31
C THR A 196 3.47 -8.91 -13.60
N THR A 197 4.17 -9.14 -14.70
CA THR A 197 3.76 -8.67 -16.04
C THR A 197 2.68 -9.53 -16.70
N ALA A 198 2.37 -10.70 -16.12
CA ALA A 198 1.33 -11.58 -16.61
C ALA A 198 -0.05 -11.15 -16.09
N SER A 199 -1.07 -11.25 -16.95
CA SER A 199 -2.46 -11.12 -16.52
C SER A 199 -2.77 -12.17 -15.46
N GLN A 200 -3.21 -11.72 -14.30
CA GLN A 200 -3.59 -12.59 -13.22
C GLN A 200 -5.07 -12.94 -13.32
N SER A 201 -5.43 -14.21 -13.13
CA SER A 201 -6.81 -14.66 -13.07
C SER A 201 -7.02 -15.54 -11.83
N GLY A 202 -8.20 -15.42 -11.21
CA GLY A 202 -8.54 -16.14 -9.98
C GLY A 202 -8.10 -15.43 -8.70
N TYR A 203 -8.21 -16.13 -7.57
CA TYR A 203 -7.82 -15.61 -6.26
C TYR A 203 -6.30 -15.70 -6.06
N MET A 204 -5.71 -14.58 -5.67
CA MET A 204 -4.29 -14.50 -5.30
C MET A 204 -4.09 -14.96 -3.85
N THR A 205 -2.87 -15.39 -3.52
CA THR A 205 -2.52 -15.67 -2.12
C THR A 205 -2.31 -14.35 -1.39
N PRO A 206 -3.15 -13.98 -0.41
CA PRO A 206 -3.09 -12.66 0.20
C PRO A 206 -1.97 -12.55 1.23
N THR A 207 -1.50 -11.32 1.45
CA THR A 207 -0.52 -10.97 2.48
C THR A 207 -1.23 -10.52 3.77
N LEU A 208 -1.69 -11.48 4.57
CA LEU A 208 -2.56 -11.20 5.72
C LEU A 208 -1.81 -11.06 7.05
N PRO A 209 -2.25 -10.17 7.96
CA PRO A 209 -1.89 -10.19 9.37
C PRO A 209 -1.96 -11.59 10.00
N ALA A 210 -1.24 -11.79 11.11
CA ALA A 210 -1.32 -13.04 11.86
C ALA A 210 -2.73 -13.27 12.44
N THR A 211 -3.45 -12.18 12.72
CA THR A 211 -4.85 -12.23 13.15
C THR A 211 -5.63 -11.10 12.49
N SER A 212 -6.67 -11.44 11.74
CA SER A 212 -7.58 -10.45 11.17
C SER A 212 -8.53 -9.90 12.23
N GLN A 213 -8.67 -8.59 12.24
CA GLN A 213 -9.62 -7.87 13.07
C GLN A 213 -10.82 -7.48 12.21
N PRO A 214 -12.06 -7.49 12.74
CA PRO A 214 -13.21 -6.99 11.99
C PRO A 214 -13.10 -5.48 11.80
N ALA A 215 -13.56 -4.97 10.65
CA ALA A 215 -13.61 -3.53 10.36
C ALA A 215 -14.52 -2.77 11.33
N VAL A 216 -15.57 -3.42 11.82
CA VAL A 216 -16.52 -2.88 12.80
C VAL A 216 -16.73 -3.90 13.91
N SER A 217 -16.63 -3.46 15.17
CA SER A 217 -16.92 -4.31 16.33
C SER A 217 -18.43 -4.59 16.47
N GLY A 218 -18.79 -5.76 17.00
CA GLY A 218 -20.19 -6.06 17.34
C GLY A 218 -21.02 -6.73 16.24
N GLY A 219 -20.38 -7.16 15.14
CA GLY A 219 -21.04 -7.97 14.10
C GLY A 219 -21.91 -7.17 13.13
N HIS A 220 -21.86 -5.84 13.18
CA HIS A 220 -22.51 -4.98 12.19
C HIS A 220 -21.64 -4.84 10.93
N PRO A 221 -22.25 -4.69 9.75
CA PRO A 221 -21.50 -4.38 8.54
C PRO A 221 -20.89 -2.97 8.61
N LEU A 222 -19.80 -2.79 7.88
CA LEU A 222 -19.23 -1.47 7.65
C LEU A 222 -20.13 -0.70 6.67
N GLU A 223 -20.48 0.54 7.02
CA GLU A 223 -21.41 1.35 6.23
C GLU A 223 -20.67 2.41 5.40
N GLY A 224 -21.03 2.50 4.13
CA GLY A 224 -20.64 3.57 3.21
C GLY A 224 -21.83 4.44 2.83
N THR A 225 -21.56 5.72 2.57
CA THR A 225 -22.59 6.68 2.15
C THR A 225 -22.68 6.72 0.63
N ALA A 226 -23.77 6.17 0.10
CA ALA A 226 -24.05 6.13 -1.33
C ALA A 226 -24.33 7.53 -1.91
N ASN A 227 -23.71 7.85 -3.03
CA ASN A 227 -24.08 8.95 -3.91
C ASN A 227 -25.27 8.54 -4.78
N THR A 228 -26.38 9.26 -4.63
CA THR A 228 -27.63 8.98 -5.34
C THR A 228 -27.79 9.78 -6.64
N ALA A 229 -26.90 10.75 -6.89
CA ALA A 229 -26.94 11.65 -8.04
C ALA A 229 -25.90 11.30 -9.13
N SER A 230 -25.08 10.29 -8.89
CA SER A 230 -23.96 9.89 -9.75
C SER A 230 -24.05 8.40 -10.10
N PRO A 231 -23.64 8.00 -11.32
CA PRO A 231 -23.46 6.59 -11.64
C PRO A 231 -22.40 5.91 -10.77
N ASN A 232 -21.36 6.63 -10.36
CA ASN A 232 -20.48 6.15 -9.29
C ASN A 232 -21.23 6.31 -7.96
N VAL A 233 -21.68 5.18 -7.40
CA VAL A 233 -22.42 5.12 -6.15
C VAL A 233 -21.48 5.41 -4.99
N ILE A 234 -20.33 4.75 -4.94
CA ILE A 234 -19.34 4.96 -3.89
C ILE A 234 -17.99 4.42 -4.35
N THR A 235 -16.94 5.12 -3.92
CA THR A 235 -15.57 4.62 -3.96
C THR A 235 -15.13 4.35 -2.53
N TYR A 236 -14.61 3.14 -2.27
CA TYR A 236 -14.22 2.70 -0.95
C TYR A 236 -12.86 1.98 -0.99
N TYR A 237 -12.03 2.21 0.02
CA TYR A 237 -10.76 1.54 0.21
C TYR A 237 -10.89 0.48 1.28
N LEU A 238 -10.48 -0.75 0.98
CA LEU A 238 -10.56 -1.90 1.87
C LEU A 238 -9.20 -2.57 2.01
N ASN A 239 -8.98 -3.19 3.16
CA ASN A 239 -7.81 -4.03 3.39
C ASN A 239 -7.89 -5.32 2.55
N GLU A 240 -6.73 -5.86 2.22
CA GLU A 240 -6.62 -7.20 1.66
C GLU A 240 -7.16 -8.25 2.64
N GLN A 241 -7.84 -9.26 2.11
CA GLN A 241 -8.50 -10.30 2.88
C GLN A 241 -8.63 -11.58 2.06
N SER A 242 -8.75 -12.72 2.74
CA SER A 242 -8.88 -14.00 2.08
C SER A 242 -10.27 -14.20 1.46
N ALA A 243 -10.32 -14.82 0.28
CA ALA A 243 -11.56 -15.11 -0.43
C ALA A 243 -12.20 -16.47 -0.06
N ILE A 244 -11.84 -17.04 1.11
CA ILE A 244 -12.23 -18.40 1.52
C ILE A 244 -13.75 -18.60 1.41
N SER A 245 -14.16 -19.76 0.90
CA SER A 245 -15.56 -20.17 0.81
C SER A 245 -16.19 -20.35 2.19
N GLY A 246 -17.36 -19.75 2.42
CA GLY A 246 -18.11 -19.87 3.68
C GLY A 246 -18.76 -18.56 4.12
N GLY A 247 -19.40 -18.57 5.30
CA GLY A 247 -20.16 -17.44 5.84
C GLY A 247 -19.32 -16.20 6.21
N SER A 248 -17.99 -16.30 6.19
CA SER A 248 -17.06 -15.21 6.52
C SER A 248 -16.44 -14.55 5.29
N ARG A 249 -16.87 -14.92 4.07
CA ARG A 249 -16.37 -14.27 2.85
C ARG A 249 -16.78 -12.79 2.86
N PRO A 250 -15.89 -11.87 2.48
CA PRO A 250 -16.30 -10.49 2.28
C PRO A 250 -17.36 -10.39 1.18
N CYS A 251 -18.39 -9.61 1.45
CA CYS A 251 -19.38 -9.25 0.46
C CYS A 251 -19.78 -7.79 0.58
N ILE A 252 -20.31 -7.28 -0.52
CA ILE A 252 -20.83 -5.93 -0.63
C ILE A 252 -22.32 -6.11 -0.81
N VAL A 253 -23.11 -5.39 -0.02
CA VAL A 253 -24.56 -5.34 -0.16
C VAL A 253 -24.96 -3.91 -0.51
N ILE A 254 -25.70 -3.75 -1.60
CA ILE A 254 -26.24 -2.47 -2.03
C ILE A 254 -27.77 -2.52 -2.06
N ASN A 255 -28.40 -1.50 -1.47
CA ASN A 255 -29.84 -1.29 -1.60
C ASN A 255 -30.13 -0.40 -2.81
N LEU A 256 -30.88 -0.92 -3.78
CA LEU A 256 -31.30 -0.23 -4.99
C LEU A 256 -32.83 -0.20 -5.08
N ALA A 257 -33.39 0.90 -5.58
CA ALA A 257 -34.80 1.01 -5.90
C ALA A 257 -35.02 0.87 -7.42
N TYR A 258 -35.86 -0.09 -7.82
CA TYR A 258 -36.22 -0.32 -9.21
C TYR A 258 -37.74 -0.47 -9.34
N GLN A 259 -38.36 0.27 -10.25
CA GLN A 259 -39.82 0.27 -10.49
C GLN A 259 -40.67 0.42 -9.20
N GLY A 260 -40.22 1.27 -8.28
CA GLY A 260 -40.93 1.54 -7.01
C GLY A 260 -40.80 0.44 -5.96
N ARG A 261 -39.85 -0.49 -6.10
CA ARG A 261 -39.53 -1.55 -5.13
C ARG A 261 -38.05 -1.50 -4.74
N GLU A 262 -37.76 -1.88 -3.50
CA GLU A 262 -36.38 -2.00 -3.00
C GLU A 262 -35.83 -3.41 -3.23
N TYR A 263 -34.54 -3.47 -3.56
CA TYR A 263 -33.79 -4.70 -3.84
C TYR A 263 -32.42 -4.63 -3.18
N TYR A 264 -32.02 -5.74 -2.58
CA TYR A 264 -30.69 -5.93 -2.00
C TYR A 264 -29.87 -6.82 -2.93
N TYR A 265 -28.75 -6.30 -3.41
CA TYR A 265 -27.79 -7.01 -4.26
C TYR A 265 -26.50 -7.24 -3.51
#